data_AF-A0A7S4KM25-F1
#
_entry.id   AF-A0A7S4KM25-F1
#
_cell.length_a   1.000
_cell.length_b   1.000
_cell.length_c   1.000
_cell.angle_alpha   90.00
_cell.angle_beta   90.00
_cell.angle_gamma   90.00
#
_symmetry.space_group_name_H-M   'P 1'
#
loop_
_entity.id
_entity.type
_entity.pdbx_description
1 polymer ?
#
loop_
_entity_poly.entity_id
_entity_poly.type
_entity_poly.pdbx_seq_one_letter_code
_entity_poly.pdbx_strand_id
1 'polypeptide(L)'
;TEVLSTSRGSETDIEKWRGLEFALVIQARPNDNSYYQLHTLCWTDLQPTLSGEIYLKWLPSKVVKCTLSKNDLEGTIETNLLPELLEVLKIDENDFRGEFLLENLPKR
;
A
#
# COMPACT_ATOMS: atom_id res chain seq x y z
N THR A 1 8.10 5.05 18.37
CA THR A 1 8.44 3.99 17.42
C THR A 1 7.29 3.03 17.39
N GLU A 2 6.58 3.00 16.28
CA GLU A 2 5.57 2.00 15.96
C GLU A 2 6.27 0.91 15.17
N VAL A 3 6.40 -0.26 15.78
CA VAL A 3 7.02 -1.43 15.15
C VAL A 3 5.89 -2.33 14.68
N LEU A 4 5.76 -2.49 13.37
CA LEU A 4 4.87 -3.49 12.80
C LEU A 4 5.47 -4.88 13.09
N SER A 5 4.71 -5.74 13.75
CA SER A 5 5.16 -7.10 14.07
C SER A 5 4.12 -8.12 13.59
N THR A 6 4.60 -9.17 12.93
CA THR A 6 3.81 -10.21 12.26
C THR A 6 3.11 -11.19 13.22
N SER A 7 3.17 -10.97 14.54
CA SER A 7 2.50 -11.81 15.54
C SER A 7 0.97 -11.69 15.54
N ARG A 8 0.37 -10.91 14.63
CA ARG A 8 -1.07 -10.89 14.40
C ARG A 8 -1.37 -11.40 12.99
N GLY A 9 -1.72 -12.69 12.90
CA GLY A 9 -2.05 -13.37 11.65
C GLY A 9 -3.30 -12.87 10.91
N SER A 10 -3.75 -11.64 11.09
CA SER A 10 -4.93 -11.09 10.40
C SER A 10 -5.17 -9.58 10.61
N GLU A 11 -4.18 -8.70 10.50
CA GLU A 11 -4.49 -7.26 10.42
C GLU A 11 -4.91 -6.91 8.98
N THR A 12 -6.13 -7.31 8.62
CA THR A 12 -6.79 -6.97 7.35
C THR A 12 -7.36 -5.55 7.35
N ASP A 13 -7.22 -4.83 8.45
CA ASP A 13 -7.73 -3.47 8.66
C ASP A 13 -6.61 -2.44 8.73
N ILE A 14 -5.63 -2.58 7.83
CA ILE A 14 -4.54 -1.61 7.62
C ILE A 14 -5.05 -0.17 7.54
N GLU A 15 -6.24 0.06 6.98
CA GLU A 15 -6.95 1.35 6.96
C GLU A 15 -7.15 2.02 8.33
N LYS A 16 -6.99 1.28 9.44
CA LYS A 16 -7.09 1.78 10.82
C LYS A 16 -5.73 1.92 11.50
N TRP A 17 -4.64 1.57 10.82
CA TRP A 17 -3.30 1.67 11.38
C TRP A 17 -2.93 3.11 11.70
N ARG A 18 -2.21 3.30 12.81
CA ARG A 18 -1.95 4.64 13.34
C ARG A 18 -0.98 5.38 12.43
N GLY A 19 -1.27 6.66 12.19
CA GLY A 19 -0.47 7.49 11.29
C GLY A 19 -0.69 7.17 9.80
N LEU A 20 -1.52 6.17 9.46
CA LEU A 20 -1.85 5.88 8.08
C LEU A 20 -2.86 6.90 7.57
N GLU A 21 -2.53 7.53 6.46
CA GLU A 21 -3.48 8.34 5.72
C GLU A 21 -4.22 7.44 4.73
N PHE A 22 -5.37 6.92 5.18
CA PHE A 22 -6.35 6.32 4.29
C PHE A 22 -7.36 7.38 3.85
N ALA A 23 -7.34 7.74 2.58
CA ALA A 23 -8.16 8.82 2.04
C ALA A 23 -9.02 8.36 0.86
N LEU A 24 -10.26 8.86 0.85
CA LEU A 24 -11.16 8.83 -0.29
C LEU A 24 -10.98 10.12 -1.08
N VAL A 25 -10.31 10.02 -2.23
CA VAL A 25 -10.04 11.15 -3.11
C VAL A 25 -11.00 11.10 -4.28
N ILE A 26 -11.70 12.20 -4.55
CA ILE A 26 -12.55 12.36 -5.72
C ILE A 26 -11.73 13.03 -6.82
N GLN A 27 -11.56 12.37 -7.95
CA GLN A 27 -10.83 12.91 -9.10
C GLN A 27 -11.77 13.08 -10.30
N ALA A 28 -11.64 14.22 -11.01
CA ALA A 28 -12.35 14.43 -12.26
C ALA A 28 -11.80 13.50 -13.35
N ARG A 29 -12.67 12.90 -14.15
CA ARG A 29 -12.24 12.16 -15.33
C ARG A 29 -11.78 13.15 -16.40
N PRO A 30 -10.67 12.90 -17.10
CA PRO A 30 -10.21 13.79 -18.16
C PRO A 30 -11.19 13.92 -19.34
N ASN A 31 -12.07 12.92 -19.52
CA ASN A 31 -12.84 12.71 -20.75
C ASN A 31 -14.36 12.86 -20.57
N ASP A 32 -14.84 13.05 -19.33
CA ASP A 32 -16.24 13.36 -19.07
C ASP A 32 -16.36 14.27 -17.83
N ASN A 33 -17.51 14.92 -17.67
CA ASN A 33 -17.77 15.79 -16.51
C ASN A 33 -18.10 14.99 -15.24
N SER A 34 -17.72 13.71 -15.19
CA SER A 34 -17.94 12.82 -14.05
C SER A 34 -16.68 12.71 -13.20
N TYR A 35 -16.90 12.25 -11.98
CA TYR A 35 -15.85 12.05 -11.00
C TYR A 35 -15.77 10.58 -10.63
N TYR A 36 -14.58 10.13 -10.29
CA TYR A 36 -14.35 8.80 -9.74
C TYR A 36 -13.70 8.89 -8.37
N GLN A 37 -13.99 7.90 -7.54
CA GLN A 37 -13.44 7.77 -6.21
C GLN A 37 -12.18 6.91 -6.28
N LEU A 38 -11.14 7.38 -5.62
CA LEU A 38 -9.88 6.68 -5.42
C LEU A 38 -9.67 6.45 -3.94
N HIS A 39 -9.36 5.22 -3.59
CA HIS A 39 -8.88 4.90 -2.25
C HIS A 39 -7.36 4.95 -2.29
N THR A 40 -6.79 5.86 -1.51
CA THR A 40 -5.35 6.06 -1.43
C THR A 40 -4.87 5.71 -0.04
N LEU A 41 -3.74 5.02 0.03
CA LEU A 41 -3.05 4.66 1.25
C LEU A 41 -1.66 5.32 1.23
N CYS A 42 -1.36 6.12 2.24
CA CYS A 42 -0.11 6.86 2.32
C CYS A 42 0.56 6.76 3.69
N TRP A 43 1.79 6.26 3.66
CA TRP A 43 2.83 6.41 4.66
C TRP A 43 4.09 6.86 3.93
N THR A 44 4.62 8.01 4.27
CA THR A 44 5.85 8.50 3.62
C THR A 44 6.69 9.26 4.62
N ASP A 45 7.97 8.93 4.66
CA ASP A 45 8.96 9.66 5.46
C ASP A 45 8.62 9.69 6.96
N LEU A 46 8.17 8.55 7.50
CA LEU A 46 7.85 8.40 8.92
C LEU A 46 9.02 7.83 9.73
N GLN A 47 10.19 7.65 9.13
CA GLN A 47 11.40 7.23 9.84
C GLN A 47 11.81 8.25 10.94
N PRO A 48 12.41 7.80 12.05
CA PRO A 48 12.67 6.40 12.43
C PRO A 48 11.46 5.75 13.13
N THR A 49 10.27 6.36 13.00
CA THR A 49 9.10 5.96 13.80
C THR A 49 8.34 4.79 13.23
N LEU A 50 8.42 4.53 11.92
CA LEU A 50 7.76 3.41 11.25
C LEU A 50 8.79 2.39 10.77
N SER A 51 8.76 1.20 11.35
CA SER A 51 9.65 0.09 11.00
C SER A 51 8.98 -1.27 11.19
N GLY A 52 9.59 -2.31 10.64
CA GLY A 52 9.15 -3.70 10.80
C GLY A 52 8.48 -4.29 9.57
N GLU A 53 7.99 -5.52 9.70
CA GLU A 53 7.59 -6.34 8.55
C GLU A 53 6.13 -6.09 8.14
N ILE A 54 5.90 -5.83 6.85
CA ILE A 54 4.58 -5.64 6.25
C ILE A 54 4.41 -6.52 5.00
N TYR A 55 3.27 -7.20 4.89
CA TYR A 55 2.89 -7.94 3.69
C TYR A 55 1.90 -7.15 2.84
N LEU A 56 2.23 -6.92 1.57
CA LEU A 56 1.38 -6.16 0.65
C LEU A 56 0.02 -6.82 0.37
N LYS A 57 -0.12 -8.12 0.65
CA LYS A 57 -1.40 -8.85 0.60
C LYS A 57 -2.44 -8.34 1.60
N TRP A 58 -2.03 -7.56 2.60
CA TRP A 58 -2.93 -6.94 3.58
C TRP A 58 -3.51 -5.62 3.09
N LEU A 59 -3.04 -5.09 1.95
CA LEU A 59 -3.64 -3.90 1.37
C LEU A 59 -5.14 -4.13 1.10
N PRO A 60 -6.02 -3.17 1.42
CA PRO A 60 -7.44 -3.32 1.17
C PRO A 60 -7.69 -3.46 -0.33
N SER A 61 -8.62 -4.34 -0.72
CA SER A 61 -8.91 -4.64 -2.12
C SER A 61 -9.34 -3.42 -2.95
N LYS A 62 -9.80 -2.35 -2.30
CA LYS A 62 -10.27 -1.10 -2.93
C LYS A 62 -9.15 -0.08 -3.19
N VAL A 63 -7.94 -0.29 -2.67
CA VAL A 63 -6.84 0.66 -2.82
C VAL A 63 -6.37 0.71 -4.26
N VAL A 64 -6.30 1.92 -4.79
CA VAL A 64 -5.83 2.22 -6.15
C VAL A 64 -4.41 2.78 -6.13
N LYS A 65 -4.04 3.50 -5.06
CA LYS A 65 -2.71 4.09 -4.90
C LYS A 65 -2.17 3.78 -3.51
N CYS A 66 -1.00 3.19 -3.45
CA CYS A 66 -0.28 2.87 -2.22
C CYS A 66 1.11 3.50 -2.27
N THR A 67 1.42 4.36 -1.29
CA THR A 67 2.76 4.92 -1.08
C THR A 67 3.22 4.57 0.32
N LEU A 68 4.33 3.86 0.43
CA LEU A 68 5.00 3.44 1.67
C LEU A 68 6.46 3.92 1.72
N SER A 69 6.86 4.83 0.84
CA SER A 69 8.26 5.17 0.60
C SER A 69 8.95 5.81 1.82
N LYS A 70 10.27 5.65 1.94
CA LYS A 70 11.12 6.31 2.94
C LYS A 70 10.83 5.90 4.39
N ASN A 71 10.70 4.60 4.63
CA ASN A 71 10.53 4.05 5.98
C ASN A 71 11.52 2.89 6.20
N ASP A 72 11.60 2.39 7.43
CA ASP A 72 12.40 1.21 7.76
C ASP A 72 11.54 -0.06 7.69
N LEU A 73 10.65 -0.14 6.69
CA LEU A 73 9.77 -1.29 6.50
C LEU A 73 10.53 -2.41 5.80
N GLU A 74 10.29 -3.64 6.25
CA GLU A 74 10.74 -4.87 5.61
C GLU A 74 9.53 -5.68 5.18
N GLY A 75 9.73 -6.70 4.35
CA GLY A 75 8.65 -7.59 3.92
C GLY A 75 8.89 -8.20 2.56
N THR A 76 7.98 -9.09 2.15
CA THR A 76 8.06 -9.76 0.86
C THR A 76 7.04 -9.19 -0.12
N ILE A 77 7.49 -8.88 -1.33
CA ILE A 77 6.62 -8.52 -2.45
C ILE A 77 6.14 -9.81 -3.11
N GLU A 78 4.84 -10.08 -3.01
CA GLU A 78 4.14 -11.17 -3.69
C GLU A 78 3.19 -10.55 -4.72
N THR A 79 3.64 -10.44 -5.97
CA THR A 79 2.96 -9.64 -7.02
C THR A 79 1.55 -10.14 -7.30
N ASN A 80 1.34 -11.45 -7.22
CA ASN A 80 0.06 -12.14 -7.40
C ASN A 80 -0.97 -11.87 -6.28
N LEU A 81 -0.56 -11.26 -5.16
CA LEU A 81 -1.43 -10.92 -4.03
C LEU A 81 -1.70 -9.42 -3.93
N LEU A 82 -1.25 -8.62 -4.91
CA LEU A 82 -1.59 -7.20 -4.96
C LEU A 82 -3.09 -7.01 -5.22
N PRO A 83 -3.71 -5.96 -4.64
CA PRO A 83 -5.10 -5.62 -4.95
C PRO A 83 -5.32 -5.44 -6.46
N GLU A 84 -6.40 -5.99 -6.97
CA GLU A 84 -6.73 -5.96 -8.40
C GLU A 84 -6.89 -4.52 -8.94
N LEU A 85 -7.33 -3.58 -8.09
CA LEU A 85 -7.51 -2.18 -8.47
C LEU A 85 -6.24 -1.33 -8.31
N LEU A 86 -5.12 -1.91 -7.86
CA LEU A 86 -3.90 -1.15 -7.59
C LEU A 86 -3.26 -0.68 -8.90
N GLU A 87 -3.22 0.64 -9.10
CA GLU A 87 -2.59 1.26 -10.26
C GLU A 87 -1.21 1.85 -9.93
N VAL A 88 -0.98 2.25 -8.67
CA VAL A 88 0.26 2.89 -8.25
C VAL A 88 0.76 2.25 -6.96
N LEU A 89 1.96 1.70 -7.01
CA LEU A 89 2.70 1.19 -5.84
C LEU A 89 4.05 1.91 -5.75
N LYS A 90 4.28 2.61 -4.65
CA LYS A 90 5.57 3.25 -4.32
C LYS A 90 6.04 2.72 -2.98
N ILE A 91 7.17 2.03 -2.98
CA ILE A 91 7.75 1.34 -1.82
C ILE A 91 9.26 1.55 -1.73
N ASP A 92 9.78 2.49 -2.52
CA ASP A 92 11.19 2.89 -2.56
C ASP A 92 11.69 3.37 -1.20
N GLU A 93 13.00 3.29 -0.98
CA GLU A 93 13.64 3.69 0.29
C GLU A 93 13.03 2.92 1.49
N ASN A 94 12.97 1.58 1.38
CA ASN A 94 12.63 0.57 2.40
C ASN A 94 13.49 -0.69 2.18
N ASP A 95 13.38 -1.72 3.02
CA ASP A 95 14.08 -3.03 2.88
C ASP A 95 13.14 -4.17 2.42
N PHE A 96 12.31 -3.91 1.42
CA PHE A 96 11.48 -4.95 0.80
C PHE A 96 12.31 -5.94 0.00
N ARG A 97 11.94 -7.22 0.10
CA ARG A 97 12.57 -8.35 -0.60
C ARG A 97 11.49 -9.14 -1.35
N GLY A 98 11.89 -10.19 -2.07
CA GLY A 98 10.96 -11.08 -2.78
C GLY A 98 11.06 -10.98 -4.29
N GLU A 99 10.11 -11.65 -4.97
CA GLU A 99 10.09 -11.77 -6.42
C GLU A 99 9.05 -10.85 -7.03
N PHE A 100 9.49 -9.99 -7.95
CA PHE A 100 8.60 -9.09 -8.68
C PHE A 100 8.34 -9.65 -10.07
N LEU A 101 7.22 -10.37 -10.21
CA LEU A 101 6.81 -11.01 -11.45
C LEU A 101 5.83 -10.11 -12.21
N LEU A 102 6.27 -9.59 -13.36
CA LEU A 102 5.47 -8.71 -14.19
C LEU A 102 4.20 -9.40 -14.70
N GLU A 103 4.25 -10.71 -14.97
CA GLU A 103 3.07 -11.48 -15.40
C GLU A 103 1.94 -11.52 -14.38
N ASN A 104 2.25 -11.28 -13.10
CA ASN A 104 1.32 -11.36 -11.99
C ASN A 104 0.78 -9.98 -11.57
N LEU A 105 1.13 -8.91 -12.29
CA LEU A 105 0.61 -7.58 -11.98
C LEU A 105 -0.91 -7.51 -12.22
N PRO A 106 -1.63 -6.74 -11.39
CA PRO A 106 -3.03 -6.40 -11.66
C PRO A 106 -3.22 -5.87 -13.07
N LYS A 107 -4.25 -6.34 -13.76
CA LYS A 107 -4.57 -5.91 -15.11
C LYS A 107 -5.40 -4.63 -15.05
N ARG A 108 -5.14 -3.72 -15.98
CA ARG A 108 -5.89 -2.48 -16.14
C ARG A 108 -6.98 -2.61 -17.19
#